data_AF-A0A9X7UBN2-F1
#
_entry.id   AF-A0A9X7UBN2-F1
#
_cell.length_a   1.000
_cell.length_b   1.000
_cell.length_c   1.000
_cell.angle_alpha   90.00
_cell.angle_beta   90.00
_cell.angle_gamma   90.00
#
_symmetry.space_group_name_H-M   'P 1'
#
loop_
_entity.id
_entity.type
_entity.pdbx_description
1 polymer ?
#
loop_
_entity_poly.entity_id
_entity_poly.type
_entity_poly.pdbx_seq_one_letter_code
_entity_poly.pdbx_strand_id
1 'polypeptide(L)' 'MEHADPSQFANANKPPFGQWLIEQEKRDGAIGELAKHAKADRSFPRTGTVKDVWKRLNTMQVEGDLYDAMEEAELDYLAL' A
#
# COMPACT_ATOMS: atom_id res chain seq x y z
N MET A 1 -27.45 -23.40 -3.01
CA MET A 1 -25.98 -23.27 -2.97
C MET A 1 -25.72 -21.79 -2.78
N GLU A 2 -25.69 -21.34 -1.52
CA GLU A 2 -25.37 -19.95 -1.20
C GLU A 2 -23.93 -19.69 -1.62
N HIS A 3 -23.76 -18.86 -2.65
CA HIS A 3 -22.45 -18.36 -3.01
C HIS A 3 -21.99 -17.48 -1.86
N ALA A 4 -20.91 -17.88 -1.19
CA ALA A 4 -20.27 -17.04 -0.18
C ALA A 4 -20.02 -15.66 -0.77
N ASP A 5 -20.69 -14.65 -0.22
CA ASP A 5 -20.48 -13.24 -0.56
C ASP A 5 -18.97 -12.95 -0.47
N PRO A 6 -18.26 -12.50 -1.51
CA PRO A 6 -16.83 -12.23 -1.41
C PRO A 6 -16.51 -11.06 -0.46
N SER A 7 -17.53 -10.31 0.00
CA SER A 7 -17.39 -9.17 0.91
C SER A 7 -17.02 -9.56 2.36
N GLN A 8 -17.19 -10.84 2.75
CA GLN A 8 -16.80 -11.34 4.09
C GLN A 8 -15.28 -11.57 4.24
N PHE A 9 -14.53 -11.59 3.12
CA PHE A 9 -13.06 -11.64 3.16
C PHE A 9 -12.41 -10.25 3.23
N ALA A 10 -13.20 -9.18 3.11
CA ALA A 10 -12.73 -7.85 3.43
C ALA A 10 -12.68 -7.74 4.96
N ASN A 11 -11.49 -7.89 5.54
CA ASN A 11 -11.24 -7.58 6.94
C ASN A 11 -11.79 -6.17 7.24
N ALA A 12 -12.99 -6.09 7.82
CA ALA A 12 -13.68 -4.82 8.08
C ALA A 12 -12.91 -3.87 9.01
N ASN A 13 -11.82 -4.35 9.62
CA ASN A 13 -10.90 -3.61 10.49
C ASN A 13 -9.57 -3.22 9.82
N LYS A 14 -9.30 -3.61 8.58
CA LYS A 14 -8.02 -3.30 7.93
C LYS A 14 -8.09 -1.91 7.30
N PRO A 15 -7.20 -0.96 7.67
CA PRO A 15 -7.20 0.36 7.05
C PRO A 15 -6.92 0.24 5.55
N PRO A 16 -7.36 1.20 4.71
CA PRO A 16 -6.95 1.26 3.32
C PRO A 16 -5.42 1.19 3.20
N PHE A 17 -4.93 0.44 2.21
CA PHE A 17 -3.49 0.22 2.04
C PHE A 17 -2.72 1.55 1.95
N GLY A 18 -3.24 2.54 1.22
CA GLY A 18 -2.59 3.85 1.13
C GLY A 18 -2.43 4.54 2.48
N GLN A 19 -3.38 4.38 3.39
CA GLN A 19 -3.32 4.97 4.72
C GLN A 19 -2.30 4.22 5.55
N TRP A 20 -2.39 2.89 5.56
CA TRP A 20 -1.44 2.03 6.25
C TRP A 20 0.00 2.28 5.81
N LEU A 21 0.26 2.42 4.51
CA LEU A 21 1.61 2.62 3.98
C LEU A 21 2.25 3.91 4.52
N ILE A 22 1.50 5.01 4.55
CA ILE A 22 1.99 6.29 5.08
C ILE A 22 2.34 6.19 6.57
N GLU A 23 1.60 5.39 7.34
CA GLU A 23 1.87 5.17 8.76
C GLU A 23 3.20 4.42 9.01
N GLN A 24 3.76 3.78 7.98
CA GLN A 24 5.05 3.07 8.07
C GLN A 24 6.28 4.00 7.95
N GLU A 25 6.10 5.32 7.89
CA GLU A 25 7.21 6.30 7.72
C GLU A 25 8.33 6.22 8.77
N LYS A 26 8.04 5.61 9.92
CA LYS A 26 8.99 5.43 11.02
C LYS A 26 9.75 4.10 10.96
N ARG A 27 9.44 3.21 10.01
CA ARG A 27 10.23 2.00 9.79
C ARG A 27 11.60 2.38 9.24
N ASP A 28 12.59 1.59 9.59
CA ASP A 28 13.89 1.65 8.93
C ASP A 28 13.83 0.88 7.60
N GLY A 29 14.76 1.18 6.70
CA GLY A 29 14.87 0.52 5.40
C GLY A 29 13.87 0.99 4.34
N ALA A 30 13.77 0.21 3.27
CA ALA A 30 13.14 0.61 2.02
C ALA A 30 11.63 0.91 2.16
N ILE A 31 10.90 0.16 3.00
CA ILE A 31 9.47 0.44 3.28
C ILE A 31 9.29 1.80 3.96
N GLY A 32 10.18 2.16 4.89
CA GLY A 32 10.14 3.46 5.56
C GLY A 32 10.42 4.62 4.63
N GLU A 33 11.36 4.44 3.69
CA GLU A 33 11.64 5.41 2.63
C GLU A 33 10.44 5.53 1.68
N LEU A 34 9.90 4.42 1.18
CA LEU A 34 8.68 4.38 0.36
C LEU A 34 7.52 5.12 1.03
N ALA A 35 7.30 4.90 2.33
CA ALA A 35 6.26 5.57 3.10
C ALA A 35 6.47 7.10 3.18
N LYS A 36 7.71 7.57 3.34
CA LYS A 36 8.04 9.00 3.31
C LYS A 36 7.77 9.61 1.93
N HIS A 37 8.14 8.92 0.86
CA HIS A 37 7.85 9.32 -0.51
C HIS A 37 6.32 9.40 -0.75
N ALA A 38 5.57 8.38 -0.33
CA ALA A 38 4.12 8.34 -0.39
C ALA A 38 3.46 9.51 0.38
N LYS A 39 3.96 9.81 1.58
CA LYS A 39 3.45 10.92 2.40
C LYS A 39 3.70 12.29 1.76
N ALA A 40 4.84 12.47 1.12
CA ALA A 40 5.23 13.71 0.43
C ALA A 40 4.45 13.93 -0.89
N ASP A 41 3.97 12.86 -1.51
CA ASP A 41 3.19 12.92 -2.74
C ASP A 41 1.73 13.36 -2.47
N ARG A 42 1.39 14.56 -2.95
CA ARG A 42 0.04 15.16 -2.79
C ARG A 42 -1.06 14.43 -3.53
N SER A 43 -0.71 13.72 -4.60
CA SER A 43 -1.67 12.95 -5.41
C SER A 43 -1.63 11.46 -5.05
N PHE A 44 -0.92 11.10 -3.97
CA PHE A 44 -0.91 9.75 -3.45
C PHE A 44 -2.32 9.33 -3.00
N PRO A 45 -2.80 8.13 -3.38
CA PRO A 45 -4.14 7.68 -3.06
C PRO A 45 -4.23 7.21 -1.60
N ARG A 46 -4.34 8.16 -0.67
CA ARG A 46 -4.34 7.91 0.80
C ARG A 46 -5.42 6.94 1.26
N THR A 47 -6.61 6.99 0.65
CA THR A 47 -7.71 6.05 0.95
C THR A 47 -7.81 4.94 -0.10
N GLY A 48 -6.76 4.76 -0.90
CA GLY A 48 -6.72 3.84 -2.03
C GLY A 48 -6.34 2.42 -1.64
N THR A 49 -6.63 1.51 -2.56
CA THR A 49 -6.23 0.12 -2.51
C THR A 49 -4.77 -0.06 -2.94
N VAL A 50 -4.23 -1.27 -2.75
CA VAL A 50 -2.90 -1.64 -3.26
C VAL A 50 -2.76 -1.34 -4.76
N LYS A 51 -3.80 -1.65 -5.55
CA LYS A 51 -3.83 -1.37 -6.99
C LYS A 51 -3.75 0.12 -7.32
N ASP A 52 -4.40 0.98 -6.53
CA ASP A 52 -4.35 2.43 -6.74
C ASP A 52 -2.94 2.97 -6.48
N VAL A 53 -2.27 2.45 -5.45
CA VAL A 53 -0.88 2.81 -5.14
C VAL A 53 0.08 2.30 -6.23
N TRP A 54 -0.06 1.06 -6.68
CA TRP A 54 0.73 0.53 -7.81
C TRP A 54 0.56 1.37 -9.09
N LYS A 55 -0.68 1.75 -9.40
CA LYS A 55 -0.96 2.63 -10.55
C LYS A 55 -0.25 3.98 -10.39
N ARG A 56 -0.26 4.56 -9.18
CA ARG A 56 0.43 5.81 -8.89
C ARG A 56 1.93 5.67 -9.09
N LEU A 57 2.52 4.61 -8.54
CA LEU A 57 3.95 4.32 -8.62
C LEU A 57 4.41 4.16 -10.07
N ASN A 58 3.67 3.38 -10.87
CA ASN A 58 3.92 3.21 -12.30
C ASN A 58 3.83 4.51 -13.10
N THR A 59 2.96 5.44 -12.70
CA THR A 59 2.85 6.75 -13.36
C THR A 59 4.07 7.63 -13.08
N MET A 60 4.74 7.44 -11.95
CA MET A 60 5.89 8.24 -11.53
C MET A 60 7.24 7.72 -12.07
N GLN A 61 7.26 6.54 -12.70
CA GLN A 61 8.48 5.89 -13.19
C GLN A 61 9.58 5.83 -12.12
N VAL A 62 9.20 5.37 -10.93
CA VAL A 62 10.14 5.27 -9.80
C VAL A 62 11.25 4.23 -10.07
N GLU A 63 12.32 4.32 -9.29
CA GLU A 63 13.45 3.38 -9.36
C GLU A 63 13.08 1.98 -8.85
N GLY A 64 13.86 0.97 -9.24
CA GLY A 64 13.62 -0.44 -8.92
C GLY A 64 13.49 -0.71 -7.41
N ASP A 65 14.29 -0.04 -6.59
CA ASP A 65 14.26 -0.21 -5.13
C ASP A 65 12.89 0.18 -4.52
N LEU A 66 12.16 1.13 -5.13
CA LEU A 66 10.80 1.47 -4.70
C LEU A 66 9.76 0.43 -5.15
N TYR A 67 10.02 -0.30 -6.24
CA TYR A 67 9.18 -1.44 -6.64
C TYR A 67 9.34 -2.58 -5.64
N ASP A 68 10.58 -2.94 -5.30
CA ASP A 68 10.87 -4.01 -4.33
C ASP A 68 10.26 -3.68 -2.97
N ALA A 69 10.44 -2.43 -2.49
CA ALA A 69 9.82 -1.96 -1.25
C ALA A 69 8.29 -2.02 -1.26
N MET A 70 7.67 -1.81 -2.43
CA MET A 70 6.21 -1.87 -2.58
C MET A 70 5.71 -3.32 -2.56
N GLU A 71 6.42 -4.25 -3.19
CA GLU A 71 6.11 -5.70 -3.11
C GLU A 71 6.23 -6.20 -1.66
N GLU A 72 7.29 -5.84 -0.95
CA GLU A 72 7.46 -6.17 0.47
C GLU A 72 6.34 -5.56 1.33
N ALA A 73 6.02 -4.28 1.12
CA ALA A 73 4.94 -3.61 1.84
C ALA A 73 3.57 -4.26 1.58
N GLU A 74 3.32 -4.76 0.37
CA GLU A 74 2.10 -5.50 0.04
C GLU A 74 2.01 -6.82 0.82
N LEU A 75 3.11 -7.58 0.91
CA LEU A 75 3.17 -8.83 1.70
C LEU A 75 2.93 -8.56 3.20
N ASP A 76 3.60 -7.57 3.75
CA ASP A 76 3.43 -7.15 5.15
C ASP A 76 2.00 -6.71 5.44
N TYR A 77 1.42 -5.93 4.51
CA TYR A 77 0.04 -5.55 4.62
C TYR A 77 -0.86 -6.77 4.59
N LEU A 78 -0.70 -7.70 3.65
CA LEU A 78 -1.52 -8.92 3.57
C LEU A 78 -1.48 -9.77 4.85
N ALA A 79 -0.38 -9.70 5.60
CA ALA A 79 -0.20 -10.38 6.88
C ALA A 79 -0.88 -9.71 8.10
N LEU A 80 -1.44 -8.51 7.97
CA LEU A 80 -2.29 -7.87 9.01
C LEU A 80 -3.66 -8.54 9.13
#